data_AF-A0A2T3UZ86-F1
#
_entry.id   AF-A0A2T3UZ86-F1
#
_cell.length_a   1.000
_cell.length_b   1.000
_cell.length_c   1.000
_cell.angle_alpha   90.00
_cell.angle_beta   90.00
_cell.angle_gamma   90.00
#
_symmetry.space_group_name_H-M   'P 1'
#
loop_
_entity.id
_entity.type
_entity.pdbx_description
1 polymer ?
#
loop_
_entity_poly.entity_id
_entity_poly.type
_entity_poly.pdbx_seq_one_letter_code
_entity_poly.pdbx_strand_id
1 'polypeptide(L)'
;MAANRLATPRNINGVPFDGTQDINITSGMTQSTADGRYVQNVQLGAQSYHSPGGNEISWNYSAPSGCMLSGINVQETGSRSADNIGGVYYRPVQIYINNAWRTVSSV
;
A
#
# COMPACT_ATOMS: atom_id res chain seq x y z
N MET A 1 -34.81 -19.40 -39.85
CA MET A 1 -35.14 -20.17 -38.63
C MET A 1 -34.80 -19.29 -37.43
N ALA A 2 -35.74 -19.06 -36.52
CA ALA A 2 -35.47 -18.31 -35.29
C ALA A 2 -34.88 -19.23 -34.21
N ALA A 3 -34.08 -18.68 -33.29
CA ALA A 3 -33.49 -19.43 -32.19
C ALA A 3 -34.56 -19.80 -31.16
N ASN A 4 -35.14 -21.00 -31.27
CA ASN A 4 -36.23 -21.45 -30.38
C ASN A 4 -35.83 -21.52 -28.88
N ARG A 5 -34.51 -21.56 -28.60
CA ARG A 5 -33.96 -21.54 -27.24
C ARG A 5 -34.06 -20.18 -26.54
N LEU A 6 -34.25 -19.09 -27.29
CA LEU A 6 -34.46 -17.73 -26.76
C LEU A 6 -35.93 -17.31 -26.74
N ALA A 7 -36.84 -18.19 -27.18
CA ALA A 7 -38.28 -17.92 -27.18
C ALA A 7 -38.84 -17.65 -25.78
N THR A 8 -38.17 -18.14 -24.73
CA THR A 8 -38.41 -17.71 -23.35
C THR A 8 -37.23 -16.88 -22.88
N PRO A 9 -37.43 -15.60 -22.52
CA PRO A 9 -36.35 -14.75 -22.04
C PRO A 9 -35.58 -15.38 -20.87
N ARG A 10 -34.29 -15.08 -20.79
CA ARG A 10 -33.42 -15.47 -19.68
C ARG A 10 -32.80 -14.23 -19.07
N ASN A 11 -32.78 -14.17 -17.74
CA ASN A 11 -32.21 -13.02 -17.06
C ASN A 11 -30.68 -13.11 -17.06
N ILE A 12 -30.03 -12.03 -17.50
CA ILE A 12 -28.60 -11.79 -17.35
C ILE A 12 -28.46 -10.67 -16.34
N ASN A 13 -27.94 -10.98 -15.15
CA ASN A 13 -27.85 -10.03 -14.03
C ASN A 13 -29.19 -9.30 -13.73
N GLY A 14 -30.31 -10.04 -13.79
CA GLY A 14 -31.65 -9.49 -13.56
C GLY A 14 -32.32 -8.81 -14.77
N VAL A 15 -31.62 -8.63 -15.89
CA VAL A 15 -32.18 -8.04 -17.12
C VAL A 15 -32.60 -9.16 -18.09
N PRO A 16 -33.86 -9.21 -18.56
CA PRO A 16 -34.31 -10.25 -19.49
C PRO A 16 -33.67 -10.07 -20.87
N PHE A 17 -33.12 -11.16 -21.39
CA PHE A 17 -32.57 -11.26 -22.73
C PHE A 17 -33.37 -12.29 -23.54
N ASP A 18 -33.90 -11.87 -24.68
CA ASP A 18 -34.71 -12.67 -25.62
C ASP A 18 -34.10 -12.74 -27.03
N GLY A 19 -32.92 -12.15 -27.22
CA GLY A 19 -32.22 -12.12 -28.50
C GLY A 19 -32.76 -11.11 -29.52
N THR A 20 -33.69 -10.23 -29.15
CA THR A 20 -34.19 -9.17 -30.05
C THR A 20 -33.26 -7.97 -30.17
N GLN A 21 -32.34 -7.79 -29.21
CA GLN A 21 -31.32 -6.75 -29.19
C GLN A 21 -29.99 -7.33 -28.71
N ASP A 22 -28.88 -6.68 -29.11
CA ASP A 22 -27.55 -7.03 -28.64
C ASP A 22 -27.36 -6.74 -27.15
N ILE A 23 -26.50 -7.54 -26.51
CA ILE A 23 -26.04 -7.26 -25.15
C ILE A 23 -24.88 -6.27 -25.24
N ASN A 24 -25.11 -5.03 -24.82
CA ASN A 24 -24.08 -4.02 -24.71
C ASN A 24 -23.46 -4.04 -23.30
N ILE A 25 -22.21 -4.50 -23.19
CA ILE A 25 -21.41 -4.35 -21.97
C ILE A 25 -20.60 -3.06 -22.09
N THR A 26 -21.15 -1.97 -21.54
CA THR A 26 -20.61 -0.61 -21.74
C THR A 26 -19.28 -0.34 -21.03
N SER A 27 -18.88 -1.15 -20.04
CA SER A 27 -17.50 -1.38 -19.60
C SER A 27 -17.49 -2.26 -18.35
N GLY A 28 -16.34 -2.89 -18.06
CA GLY A 28 -16.06 -3.45 -16.75
C GLY A 28 -15.85 -2.37 -15.69
N MET A 29 -15.13 -2.68 -14.61
CA MET A 29 -14.76 -1.67 -13.61
C MET A 29 -13.99 -0.52 -14.28
N THR A 30 -14.46 0.72 -14.12
CA THR A 30 -13.75 1.90 -14.64
C THR A 30 -12.41 2.10 -13.92
N GLN A 31 -11.43 2.73 -14.57
CA GLN A 31 -10.13 3.05 -13.93
C GLN A 31 -10.32 3.83 -12.63
N SER A 32 -11.19 4.84 -12.61
CA SER A 32 -11.50 5.61 -11.40
C SER A 32 -12.06 4.73 -10.27
N THR A 33 -12.93 3.78 -10.62
CA THR A 33 -13.44 2.81 -9.64
C THR A 33 -12.34 1.87 -9.13
N ALA A 34 -11.41 1.45 -9.99
CA ALA A 34 -10.28 0.61 -9.60
C ALA A 34 -9.30 1.37 -8.71
N ASP A 35 -8.96 2.62 -9.07
CA ASP A 35 -8.05 3.48 -8.33
C ASP A 35 -8.57 3.79 -6.93
N GLY A 36 -9.89 3.89 -6.76
CA GLY A 36 -10.53 4.06 -5.46
C GLY A 36 -10.53 2.81 -4.57
N ARG A 37 -10.26 1.62 -5.12
CA ARG A 37 -10.36 0.33 -4.41
C ARG A 37 -9.03 -0.36 -4.16
N TYR A 38 -8.07 -0.21 -5.08
CA TYR A 38 -6.85 -1.02 -5.07
C TYR A 38 -5.62 -0.15 -4.87
N VAL A 39 -4.66 -0.64 -4.08
CA VAL A 39 -3.33 -0.02 -3.99
C VAL A 39 -2.62 -0.16 -5.33
N GLN A 40 -2.16 0.96 -5.88
CA GLN A 40 -1.46 1.01 -7.15
C GLN A 40 0.06 0.94 -7.00
N ASN A 41 0.58 1.39 -5.85
CA ASN A 41 2.02 1.38 -5.57
C ASN A 41 2.31 1.36 -4.06
N VAL A 42 3.49 0.88 -3.68
CA VAL A 42 4.03 0.87 -2.32
C VAL A 42 5.46 1.41 -2.35
N GLN A 43 5.79 2.36 -1.49
CA GLN A 43 7.13 2.91 -1.37
C GLN A 43 7.49 3.34 0.05
N LEU A 44 8.75 3.72 0.26
CA LEU A 44 9.19 4.41 1.46
C LEU A 44 9.17 5.92 1.24
N GLY A 45 8.55 6.66 2.16
CA GLY A 45 8.60 8.12 2.17
C GLY A 45 9.95 8.67 2.63
N ALA A 46 9.98 9.92 3.08
CA ALA A 46 11.20 10.60 3.52
C ALA A 46 11.85 9.92 4.73
N GLN A 47 13.19 9.91 4.76
CA GLN A 47 13.96 9.36 5.87
C GLN A 47 14.10 10.33 7.02
N SER A 48 13.86 9.82 8.22
CA SER A 48 14.11 10.49 9.49
C SER A 48 15.20 9.75 10.26
N TYR A 49 15.84 10.45 11.20
CA TYR A 49 16.90 9.92 12.05
C TYR A 49 16.57 10.17 13.52
N HIS A 50 16.72 9.15 14.35
CA HIS A 50 16.62 9.23 15.80
C HIS A 50 17.97 8.89 16.43
N SER A 51 18.41 9.68 17.41
CA SER A 51 19.65 9.46 18.16
C SER A 51 19.42 9.71 19.65
N PRO A 52 20.03 8.93 20.55
CA PRO A 52 20.00 9.17 22.00
C PRO A 52 20.77 10.43 22.44
N GLY A 53 21.51 11.09 21.55
CA GLY A 53 22.27 12.31 21.85
C GLY A 53 23.61 12.09 22.56
N GLY A 54 23.98 10.84 22.88
CA GLY A 54 25.26 10.48 23.50
C GLY A 54 25.49 8.97 23.53
N ASN A 55 26.77 8.56 23.61
CA ASN A 55 27.21 7.16 23.58
C ASN A 55 27.20 6.47 24.96
N GLU A 56 26.98 7.23 26.04
CA GLU A 56 26.90 6.72 27.42
C GLU A 56 25.44 6.56 27.90
N ILE A 57 24.48 6.72 27.00
CA ILE A 57 23.06 6.71 27.30
C ILE A 57 22.46 5.37 26.84
N SER A 58 21.78 4.67 27.74
CA SER A 58 20.92 3.55 27.35
C SER A 58 19.63 4.08 26.74
N TRP A 59 19.23 3.52 25.61
CA TRP A 59 18.04 3.95 24.90
C TRP A 59 17.35 2.77 24.25
N ASN A 60 16.03 2.91 24.10
CA ASN A 60 15.20 2.00 23.34
C ASN A 60 14.51 2.81 22.25
N TYR A 61 14.35 2.20 21.09
CA TYR A 61 13.61 2.81 20.00
C TYR A 61 12.67 1.81 19.34
N SER A 62 11.49 2.31 19.01
CA SER A 62 10.53 1.63 18.14
C SER A 62 10.12 2.60 17.06
N ALA A 63 10.08 2.14 15.81
CA ALA A 63 9.65 2.97 14.71
C ALA A 63 8.20 3.47 14.98
N PRO A 64 7.91 4.77 14.76
CA PRO A 64 6.55 5.29 14.89
C PRO A 64 5.55 4.53 14.04
N SER A 65 4.25 4.63 14.37
CA SER A 65 3.19 4.01 13.58
C SER A 65 3.34 4.32 12.09
N GLY A 66 3.27 3.28 11.28
CA GLY A 66 3.44 3.41 9.83
C GLY A 66 4.88 3.54 9.34
N CYS A 67 5.87 3.55 10.22
CA CYS A 67 7.27 3.61 9.85
C CYS A 67 7.96 2.26 10.00
N MET A 68 8.99 2.04 9.20
CA MET A 68 9.93 0.94 9.35
C MET A 68 11.36 1.45 9.48
N LEU A 69 12.21 0.66 10.13
CA LEU A 69 13.65 0.91 10.16
C LEU A 69 14.21 0.81 8.73
N SER A 70 15.05 1.77 8.35
CA SER A 70 15.72 1.81 7.05
C SER A 70 17.24 1.89 7.16
N GLY A 71 17.78 1.91 8.38
CA GLY A 71 19.21 1.90 8.63
C GLY A 71 19.55 2.06 10.11
N ILE A 72 20.80 1.77 10.44
CA ILE A 72 21.38 1.89 11.78
C ILE A 72 22.66 2.71 11.63
N ASN A 73 22.84 3.71 12.48
CA ASN A 73 24.12 4.42 12.61
C ASN A 73 24.94 3.73 13.70
N VAL A 74 26.01 3.04 13.31
CA VAL A 74 26.97 2.43 14.23
C VAL A 74 28.16 3.37 14.38
N GLN A 75 28.50 3.71 15.62
CA GLN A 75 29.54 4.67 15.97
C GLN A 75 30.74 3.95 16.60
N GLU A 76 31.91 4.13 15.98
CA GLU A 76 33.21 3.69 16.51
C GLU A 76 33.59 4.52 17.75
N THR A 77 33.92 3.86 18.85
CA THR A 77 34.34 4.51 20.11
C THR A 77 35.84 4.37 20.40
N GLY A 78 36.62 3.93 19.41
CA GLY A 78 38.08 3.86 19.48
C GLY A 78 38.65 2.45 19.68
N SER A 79 39.97 2.33 19.73
CA SER A 79 40.66 1.04 19.71
C SER A 79 40.30 0.14 20.89
N ARG A 80 40.00 -1.14 20.60
CA ARG A 80 39.67 -2.18 21.59
C ARG A 80 38.42 -1.86 22.44
N SER A 81 37.50 -1.07 21.90
CA SER A 81 36.17 -0.86 22.45
C SER A 81 35.12 -1.58 21.60
N ALA A 82 33.91 -1.75 22.14
CA ALA A 82 32.76 -2.19 21.36
C ALA A 82 32.11 -0.98 20.69
N ASP A 83 31.53 -1.16 19.51
CA ASP A 83 30.79 -0.09 18.84
C ASP A 83 29.43 0.15 19.48
N ASN A 84 28.96 1.40 19.37
CA ASN A 84 27.67 1.82 19.89
C ASN A 84 26.68 2.01 18.74
N ILE A 85 25.39 1.81 19.02
CA ILE A 85 24.36 2.29 18.10
C ILE A 85 24.16 3.79 18.42
N GLY A 86 24.65 4.65 17.54
CA GLY A 86 24.54 6.10 17.64
C GLY A 86 23.18 6.65 17.23
N GLY A 87 22.38 5.83 16.54
CA GLY A 87 21.00 6.13 16.20
C GLY A 87 20.45 5.21 15.12
N VAL A 88 19.22 5.47 14.71
CA VAL A 88 18.51 4.69 13.67
C VAL A 88 17.83 5.60 12.67
N TYR A 89 17.81 5.14 11.42
CA TYR A 89 17.05 5.76 10.36
C TYR A 89 15.72 5.01 10.19
N TYR A 90 14.65 5.76 9.96
CA TYR A 90 13.32 5.20 9.73
C TYR A 90 12.57 5.98 8.67
N ARG A 91 11.63 5.30 8.00
CA ARG A 91 10.85 5.84 6.88
C ARG A 91 9.41 5.40 7.00
N PRO A 92 8.42 6.27 6.70
CA PRO A 92 7.04 5.84 6.60
C PRO A 92 6.88 4.91 5.39
N VAL A 93 6.18 3.80 5.58
CA VAL A 93 5.67 2.98 4.48
C VAL A 93 4.46 3.70 3.92
N GLN A 94 4.47 3.97 2.61
CA GLN A 94 3.42 4.70 1.92
C GLN A 94 2.81 3.86 0.81
N ILE A 95 1.50 4.01 0.62
CA ILE A 95 0.74 3.42 -0.48
C ILE A 95 0.15 4.52 -1.36
N TYR A 96 0.14 4.28 -2.67
CA TYR A 96 -0.59 5.13 -3.62
C TYR A 96 -1.96 4.50 -3.87
N ILE A 97 -3.02 5.21 -3.44
CA ILE A 97 -4.40 4.79 -3.63
C ILE A 97 -5.31 6.01 -3.76
N ASN A 98 -6.30 5.91 -4.66
CA ASN A 98 -7.25 6.98 -4.96
C ASN A 98 -6.56 8.30 -5.27
N ASN A 99 -5.57 8.25 -6.18
CA ASN A 99 -4.81 9.40 -6.67
C ASN A 99 -4.06 10.20 -5.57
N ALA A 100 -3.68 9.54 -4.47
CA ALA A 100 -2.93 10.14 -3.37
C ALA A 100 -2.00 9.15 -2.68
N TRP A 101 -0.86 9.65 -2.19
CA TRP A 101 0.01 8.93 -1.27
C TRP A 101 -0.54 8.99 0.16
N ARG A 102 -0.54 7.84 0.84
CA ARG A 102 -0.99 7.70 2.23
C ARG A 102 0.03 6.91 3.03
N THR A 103 0.34 7.36 4.24
CA THR A 103 1.14 6.56 5.19
C THR A 103 0.28 5.42 5.74
N VAL A 104 0.83 4.22 5.76
CA VAL A 104 0.17 3.02 6.32
C VAL A 104 0.09 3.17 7.84
N SER A 105 -0.97 2.68 8.49
CA SER A 105 -1.04 2.61 9.97
C SER A 105 -0.44 1.31 10.50
N SER A 106 0.13 1.32 11.71
CA SER A 106 0.44 0.08 12.45
C SER A 106 -0.81 -0.42 13.21
N VAL A 107 -0.93 -1.74 13.39
CA VAL A 107 -1.91 -2.39 14.29
C VAL A 107 -1.28 -2.80 15.61
#